data_AF-A0A662FFX9-F1
#
_entry.id   AF-A0A662FFX9-F1
#
_cell.length_a   1.000
_cell.length_b   1.000
_cell.length_c   1.000
_cell.angle_alpha   90.00
_cell.angle_beta   90.00
_cell.angle_gamma   90.00
#
_symmetry.space_group_name_H-M   'P 1'
#
loop_
_entity.id
_entity.type
_entity.pdbx_description
1 polymer ?
#
loop_
_entity_poly.entity_id
_entity_poly.type
_entity_poly.pdbx_seq_one_letter_code
_entity_poly.pdbx_strand_id
1 'polypeptide(L)'
;MENKKIFFSKRGMGFIVGKKPTYFIVALFFLTIVFLVFGFTIQGMASSFAQHSDETEISVLLSRFLNSPECFAYFDEETGRAYMGVIDLNKFNEENLMNCY
;
A
#
# COMPACT_ATOMS: atom_id res chain seq x y z
N MET A 1 38.84 52.53 24.68
CA MET A 1 39.13 52.30 23.25
C MET A 1 40.18 51.19 23.22
N GLU A 2 40.06 50.04 22.58
CA GLU A 2 39.32 49.65 21.38
C GLU A 2 39.16 48.11 21.42
N ASN A 3 37.98 47.64 21.02
CA ASN A 3 37.69 46.23 20.72
C ASN A 3 38.40 45.80 19.43
N LYS A 4 39.09 44.65 19.40
CA LYS A 4 39.30 43.86 18.16
C LYS A 4 39.67 42.40 18.52
N LYS A 5 38.70 41.48 18.61
CA LYS A 5 38.08 40.66 17.55
C LYS A 5 39.03 39.64 16.88
N ILE A 6 38.56 38.38 16.88
CA ILE A 6 38.71 37.36 15.81
C ILE A 6 40.02 36.53 15.90
N PHE A 7 40.10 35.19 15.77
CA PHE A 7 39.31 34.20 15.05
C PHE A 7 39.46 32.84 15.77
N PHE A 8 38.37 32.12 16.06
CA PHE A 8 38.45 30.68 16.32
C PHE A 8 38.95 30.01 15.04
N SER A 9 40.26 29.79 14.97
CA SER A 9 40.92 29.14 13.86
C SER A 9 40.41 27.69 13.76
N LYS A 10 39.41 27.47 12.90
CA LYS A 10 39.09 26.17 12.29
C LYS A 10 40.32 25.70 11.52
N ARG A 11 41.36 25.24 12.22
CA ARG A 11 42.49 24.55 11.60
C ARG A 11 42.04 23.14 11.29
N GLY A 12 42.04 22.85 9.99
CA GLY A 12 41.50 21.68 9.35
C GLY A 12 41.74 20.39 10.11
N MET A 13 40.64 19.71 10.40
CA MET A 13 40.60 18.27 10.63
C MET A 13 40.68 17.56 9.26
N GLY A 14 41.63 17.99 8.44
CA GLY A 14 41.91 17.44 7.11
C GLY A 14 43.11 16.52 7.19
N PHE A 15 42.97 15.34 6.61
CA PHE A 15 44.09 14.50 6.11
C PHE A 15 44.87 13.58 7.07
N ILE A 16 44.37 13.21 8.27
CA ILE A 16 44.94 12.05 9.01
C ILE A 16 43.93 10.89 9.15
N VAL A 17 42.65 11.14 8.91
CA VAL A 17 41.60 10.10 8.82
C VAL A 17 41.40 9.64 7.36
N GLY A 18 42.49 9.56 6.57
CA GLY A 18 42.42 9.53 5.09
C GLY A 18 42.21 8.17 4.41
N LYS A 19 42.15 7.05 5.16
CA LYS A 19 42.02 5.71 4.53
C LYS A 19 40.93 4.82 5.10
N LYS A 20 40.48 5.00 6.35
CA LYS A 20 39.46 4.14 6.97
C LYS A 20 38.00 4.60 6.76
N PRO A 21 37.64 5.90 6.86
CA PRO A 21 36.24 6.32 6.75
C PRO A 21 35.75 6.43 5.31
N THR A 22 36.66 6.55 4.34
CA THR A 22 36.32 6.60 2.91
C THR A 22 35.68 5.28 2.46
N TYR A 23 36.18 4.13 2.92
CA TYR A 23 35.54 2.84 2.67
C TYR A 23 34.14 2.75 3.27
N PHE A 24 33.92 3.33 4.46
CA PHE A 24 32.58 3.34 5.08
C PHE A 24 31.59 4.22 4.30
N ILE A 25 32.02 5.38 3.81
CA ILE A 25 31.15 6.25 3.00
C ILE A 25 30.77 5.56 1.69
N VAL A 26 31.73 4.92 1.02
CA VAL A 26 31.49 4.18 -0.22
C VAL A 26 30.59 2.96 0.05
N ALA A 27 30.85 2.19 1.11
CA ALA A 27 30.03 1.04 1.47
C ALA A 27 28.58 1.44 1.80
N LEU A 28 28.38 2.54 2.53
CA LEU A 28 27.04 3.04 2.85
C LEU A 28 26.29 3.49 1.60
N PHE A 29 26.98 4.14 0.66
CA PHE A 29 26.41 4.52 -0.64
C PHE A 29 25.96 3.31 -1.48
N PHE A 30 26.78 2.25 -1.53
CA PHE A 30 26.35 1.03 -2.23
C PHE A 30 25.21 0.32 -1.51
N LEU A 31 25.21 0.30 -0.17
CA LEU A 31 24.15 -0.32 0.61
C LEU A 31 22.81 0.39 0.39
N THR A 32 22.79 1.72 0.35
CA THR A 32 21.55 2.48 0.06
C THR A 32 21.05 2.20 -1.36
N ILE A 33 21.93 2.10 -2.35
CA ILE A 33 21.54 1.72 -3.72
C ILE A 33 20.92 0.33 -3.75
N VAL A 34 21.55 -0.66 -3.11
CA VAL A 34 21.02 -2.03 -3.05
C VAL A 34 19.66 -2.05 -2.36
N PHE A 35 19.50 -1.31 -1.27
CA PHE A 35 18.22 -1.20 -0.56
C PHE A 35 17.12 -0.59 -1.44
N LEU A 36 17.43 0.48 -2.18
CA LEU A 36 16.48 1.10 -3.10
C LEU A 36 16.08 0.14 -4.23
N VAL A 37 17.06 -0.50 -4.88
CA VAL A 37 16.78 -1.49 -5.94
C VAL A 37 15.90 -2.62 -5.39
N PHE A 38 16.23 -3.15 -4.22
CA PHE A 38 15.44 -4.20 -3.59
C PHE A 38 14.00 -3.74 -3.29
N GLY A 39 13.82 -2.54 -2.73
CA GLY A 39 12.51 -1.94 -2.49
C GLY A 39 11.67 -1.82 -3.77
N PHE A 40 12.26 -1.32 -4.86
CA PHE A 40 11.58 -1.22 -6.15
C PHE A 40 11.24 -2.59 -6.75
N THR A 41 12.10 -3.59 -6.61
CA THR A 41 11.81 -4.95 -7.10
C THR A 41 10.64 -5.60 -6.36
N ILE A 42 10.55 -5.46 -5.04
CA ILE A 42 9.41 -5.96 -4.26
C ILE A 42 8.12 -5.29 -4.69
N GLN A 43 8.15 -3.96 -4.87
CA GLN A 43 6.95 -3.22 -5.27
C GLN A 43 6.48 -3.61 -6.68
N GLY A 44 7.40 -3.87 -7.61
CA GLY A 44 7.07 -4.38 -8.95
C GLY A 44 6.47 -5.80 -8.94
N MET A 45 6.92 -6.67 -8.02
CA MET A 45 6.31 -7.99 -7.86
C MET A 45 4.91 -7.90 -7.22
N ALA A 46 4.74 -7.09 -6.19
CA ALA A 46 3.46 -6.89 -5.52
C ALA A 46 2.39 -6.29 -6.46
N SER A 47 2.78 -5.35 -7.33
CA SER A 47 1.85 -4.79 -8.33
C SER A 47 1.48 -5.78 -9.42
N SER A 48 2.33 -6.77 -9.71
CA SER A 48 2.03 -7.85 -10.67
C SER A 48 0.99 -8.82 -10.14
N PHE A 49 0.97 -9.09 -8.83
CA PHE A 49 -0.09 -9.88 -8.18
C PHE A 49 -1.39 -9.08 -7.98
N ALA A 50 -1.30 -7.74 -7.95
CA ALA A 50 -2.45 -6.85 -7.90
C ALA A 50 -3.05 -6.57 -9.29
N GLN A 51 -2.53 -7.19 -10.36
CA GLN A 51 -3.29 -7.28 -11.61
C GLN A 51 -4.56 -8.07 -11.29
N HIS A 52 -5.67 -7.33 -11.20
CA HIS A 52 -7.02 -7.85 -11.14
C HIS A 52 -7.11 -9.06 -12.09
N SER A 53 -7.15 -10.27 -11.56
CA SER A 53 -7.68 -11.36 -12.35
C SER A 53 -9.17 -11.07 -12.48
N ASP A 54 -9.72 -11.18 -13.69
CA ASP A 54 -11.16 -11.00 -13.94
C ASP A 54 -11.99 -11.86 -12.98
N GLU A 55 -11.45 -13.01 -12.55
CA GLU A 55 -12.05 -13.89 -11.54
C GLU A 55 -12.23 -13.22 -10.18
N THR A 56 -11.31 -12.35 -9.77
CA THR A 56 -11.41 -11.64 -8.48
C THR A 56 -12.56 -10.63 -8.53
N GLU A 57 -12.69 -9.89 -9.63
CA GLU A 57 -13.78 -8.93 -9.82
C GLU A 57 -15.14 -9.62 -9.82
N ILE A 58 -15.26 -10.73 -10.56
CA ILE A 58 -16.48 -11.57 -10.58
C ILE A 58 -16.79 -12.09 -9.17
N SER A 59 -15.79 -12.54 -8.41
CA SER A 59 -16.01 -13.06 -7.06
C SER A 59 -16.52 -11.98 -6.09
N VAL A 60 -16.03 -10.74 -6.23
CA VAL A 60 -16.48 -9.59 -5.44
C VAL A 60 -17.90 -9.20 -5.84
N LEU A 61 -18.21 -9.16 -7.13
CA LEU A 61 -19.56 -8.93 -7.65
C LEU A 61 -20.54 -9.99 -7.14
N LEU A 62 -20.23 -11.28 -7.30
CA LEU A 62 -21.06 -12.36 -6.77
C LEU A 62 -21.28 -12.23 -5.26
N SER A 63 -20.23 -11.90 -4.51
CA SER A 63 -20.31 -11.72 -3.07
C SER A 63 -21.27 -10.57 -2.71
N ARG A 64 -21.26 -9.46 -3.45
CA ARG A 64 -22.21 -8.37 -3.24
C ARG A 64 -23.65 -8.81 -3.50
N PHE A 65 -23.90 -9.50 -4.60
CA PHE A 65 -25.25 -10.00 -4.94
C PHE A 65 -25.80 -10.98 -3.90
N LEU A 66 -24.97 -11.88 -3.38
CA LEU A 66 -25.40 -12.98 -2.52
C LEU A 66 -25.42 -12.64 -1.03
N ASN A 67 -24.76 -11.57 -0.61
CA ASN A 67 -24.58 -11.26 0.81
C ASN A 67 -25.13 -9.88 1.22
N SER A 68 -25.44 -8.99 0.27
CA SER A 68 -25.99 -7.67 0.60
C SER A 68 -27.51 -7.73 0.77
N PRO A 69 -28.08 -7.28 1.91
CA PRO A 69 -29.53 -7.22 2.12
C PRO A 69 -30.25 -6.27 1.15
N GLU A 70 -29.53 -5.29 0.61
CA GLU A 70 -30.01 -4.31 -0.38
C GLU A 70 -30.12 -4.93 -1.79
N CYS A 71 -29.44 -6.06 -2.03
CA CYS A 71 -29.42 -6.75 -3.32
C CYS A 71 -30.33 -7.98 -3.29
N PHE A 72 -29.83 -9.13 -3.74
CA PHE A 72 -30.65 -10.34 -3.87
C PHE A 72 -30.65 -11.20 -2.60
N ALA A 73 -29.86 -10.87 -1.58
CA ALA A 73 -29.83 -11.66 -0.36
C ALA A 73 -31.17 -11.55 0.39
N TYR A 74 -31.66 -12.70 0.87
CA TYR A 74 -32.82 -12.77 1.73
C TYR A 74 -32.53 -12.06 3.05
N PHE A 75 -33.39 -11.12 3.41
CA PHE A 75 -33.31 -10.37 4.65
C PHE A 75 -34.54 -10.69 5.48
N ASP A 76 -34.31 -11.21 6.68
CA ASP A 76 -35.36 -11.48 7.64
C ASP A 76 -35.56 -10.24 8.51
N GLU A 77 -36.71 -9.59 8.38
CA GLU A 77 -37.07 -8.41 9.16
C GLU A 77 -37.32 -8.71 10.64
N GLU A 78 -37.69 -9.94 11.00
CA GLU A 78 -37.93 -10.32 12.39
C GLU A 78 -36.62 -10.49 13.18
N THR A 79 -35.60 -11.04 12.52
CA THR A 79 -34.28 -11.25 13.14
C THR A 79 -33.25 -10.17 12.78
N GLY A 80 -33.56 -9.31 11.80
CA GLY A 80 -32.67 -8.26 11.30
C GLY A 80 -31.43 -8.79 10.60
N ARG A 81 -31.48 -9.99 10.01
CA ARG A 81 -30.32 -10.70 9.44
C ARG A 81 -30.47 -10.96 7.95
N ALA A 82 -29.38 -10.71 7.21
CA ALA A 82 -29.22 -11.16 5.84
C ALA A 82 -28.68 -12.60 5.82
N TYR A 83 -29.36 -13.48 5.10
CA TYR A 83 -28.94 -14.88 4.93
C TYR A 83 -28.10 -15.00 3.66
N MET A 84 -26.81 -15.24 3.85
CA MET A 84 -25.85 -15.41 2.76
C MET A 84 -26.22 -16.61 1.88
N GLY A 85 -26.20 -16.41 0.57
CA GLY A 85 -26.45 -17.48 -0.41
C GLY A 85 -27.93 -17.91 -0.53
N VAL A 86 -28.84 -17.26 0.18
CA VAL A 86 -30.29 -17.43 0.02
C VAL A 86 -30.82 -16.23 -0.76
N ILE A 87 -31.40 -16.47 -1.93
CA ILE A 87 -31.88 -15.42 -2.81
C ILE A 87 -33.37 -15.13 -2.55
N ASP A 88 -33.70 -13.86 -2.33
CA ASP A 88 -35.08 -13.39 -2.31
C ASP A 88 -35.56 -13.10 -3.74
N LEU A 89 -36.47 -13.96 -4.23
CA LEU A 89 -37.02 -13.85 -5.58
C LEU A 89 -37.81 -12.55 -5.80
N ASN A 90 -38.34 -11.93 -4.74
CA ASN A 90 -39.06 -10.66 -4.87
C ASN A 90 -38.10 -9.50 -5.21
N LYS A 91 -36.84 -9.62 -4.78
CA LYS A 91 -35.78 -8.66 -5.09
C LYS A 91 -35.09 -8.94 -6.42
N PHE A 92 -35.36 -10.07 -7.07
CA PHE A 92 -34.75 -10.46 -8.35
C PHE A 92 -35.45 -9.76 -9.52
N ASN A 93 -35.19 -8.46 -9.67
CA ASN A 93 -35.74 -7.61 -10.72
C ASN A 93 -34.64 -6.73 -11.35
N GLU A 94 -34.96 -6.12 -12.48
CA GLU A 94 -34.01 -5.33 -13.29
C GLU A 94 -33.53 -4.07 -12.56
N GLU A 95 -34.40 -3.43 -11.76
CA GLU A 95 -34.05 -2.26 -10.96
C GLU A 95 -32.94 -2.58 -9.94
N ASN A 96 -33.10 -3.67 -9.19
CA ASN A 96 -32.09 -4.12 -8.23
C ASN A 96 -30.82 -4.66 -8.89
N LEU A 97 -30.92 -5.26 -10.09
CA LEU A 97 -29.75 -5.67 -10.85
C LEU A 97 -28.87 -4.46 -11.21
N MET A 98 -29.49 -3.37 -11.66
CA MET A 98 -28.79 -2.13 -12.02
C MET A 98 -28.23 -1.38 -10.82
N ASN A 99 -28.87 -1.48 -9.66
CA ASN A 99 -28.38 -0.83 -8.42
C ASN A 99 -27.22 -1.59 -7.76
N CYS A 100 -27.06 -2.88 -8.04
CA CYS A 100 -26.07 -3.75 -7.40
C CYS A 100 -24.83 -4.06 -8.26
N TYR A 101 -24.82 -3.62 -9.52
CA TYR A 101 -23.70 -3.69 -10.46
C TYR A 101 -22.86 -2.41 -10.38
#